data_AF-A0A6V8LYR6-F1
#
_entry.id   AF-A0A6V8LYR6-F1
#
_cell.length_a   1.000
_cell.length_b   1.000
_cell.length_c   1.000
_cell.angle_alpha   90.00
_cell.angle_beta   90.00
_cell.angle_gamma   90.00
#
_symmetry.space_group_name_H-M   'P 1'
#
loop_
_entity.id
_entity.type
_entity.pdbx_description
1 polymer ?
#
loop_
_entity_poly.entity_id
_entity_poly.type
_entity_poly.pdbx_seq_one_letter_code
_entity_poly.pdbx_strand_id
1 'polypeptide(L)'
;MTVPAASAGTWNGVRRDAFLTTVDSRRSLTVAAPHDASSAKARRRARTSFLLAALATLSLLLAGQARAGEGWAVNLKADAYGPQRFLAVDKSSQTFWIFEQKSPLSPVKQLPCTTGQEPGTKWKEGDLKTPEGVYFIKQRINGGLDFSLYGDLAFTLNYPNPIDVINGRKGSGIWIHGRGKPITPNESRGCVALNNPDIKELDPQLTKRVLPVVIANEVHWSKDDPVVSKEGQEVVAATLEWAKAWSRKSEAFFAFHDAQKFSVSTGEPFENFRGHKRQLFAKLPWIHVLIDDVRAVQGPDYWVTYFGQLYRSPTLSSEGIKRLYWQRNAEGRMVIVGMDYDETTLGLETKYVERVRPEVLKVVEAWRQAWEKGKVADYVQFYADNATQGDRKGRAAIRDHKQQLWTGAKAPKKVAARDMKFSLAQDGVLVEFVQEYASRDGVADKGRKKLVLGPSGDGWLIMDEDWSKL
;
A
#
# COMPACT_ATOMS: atom_id res chain seq x y z
N MET A 1 15.52 -25.65 -31.70
CA MET A 1 14.97 -24.31 -31.97
C MET A 1 14.24 -23.86 -30.73
N THR A 2 14.88 -22.98 -29.98
CA THR A 2 14.54 -22.63 -28.59
C THR A 2 14.46 -21.11 -28.51
N VAL A 3 13.34 -20.60 -27.99
CA VAL A 3 13.11 -19.18 -27.66
C VAL A 3 13.16 -19.06 -26.13
N PRO A 4 13.89 -18.10 -25.53
CA PRO A 4 14.16 -18.10 -24.09
C PRO A 4 13.07 -17.37 -23.28
N ALA A 5 12.84 -17.88 -22.08
CA ALA A 5 12.01 -17.28 -21.03
C ALA A 5 12.83 -16.25 -20.23
N ALA A 6 12.21 -15.10 -19.94
CA ALA A 6 12.79 -14.06 -19.09
C ALA A 6 12.70 -14.47 -17.60
N SER A 7 13.86 -14.49 -16.94
CA SER A 7 14.03 -14.85 -15.53
C SER A 7 13.75 -13.66 -14.60
N ALA A 8 12.88 -13.86 -13.61
CA ALA A 8 12.80 -13.02 -12.42
C ALA A 8 14.02 -13.29 -11.52
N GLY A 9 14.88 -12.29 -11.34
CA GLY A 9 16.12 -12.39 -10.57
C GLY A 9 15.91 -12.24 -9.07
N THR A 10 16.12 -13.32 -8.33
CA THR A 10 16.47 -13.33 -6.91
C THR A 10 17.92 -12.87 -6.72
N TRP A 11 18.22 -12.10 -5.67
CA TRP A 11 19.58 -11.67 -5.36
C TRP A 11 20.02 -12.11 -3.97
N ASN A 12 21.08 -12.92 -3.94
CA ASN A 12 21.84 -13.30 -2.76
C ASN A 12 23.34 -13.18 -3.13
N GLY A 13 24.10 -12.44 -2.30
CA GLY A 13 25.48 -12.81 -1.95
C GLY A 13 26.68 -12.22 -2.72
N VAL A 14 27.42 -11.38 -1.97
CA VAL A 14 28.89 -11.35 -1.80
C VAL A 14 29.77 -10.82 -2.96
N ARG A 15 30.45 -9.67 -2.73
CA ARG A 15 31.90 -9.59 -2.42
C ARG A 15 32.32 -8.15 -2.09
N ARG A 16 33.11 -8.06 -1.03
CA ARG A 16 33.91 -6.91 -0.62
C ARG A 16 35.09 -6.81 -1.57
N ASP A 17 35.42 -5.60 -2.02
CA ASP A 17 36.79 -5.24 -2.36
C ASP A 17 37.07 -3.82 -1.90
N ALA A 18 38.26 -3.69 -1.31
CA ALA A 18 38.79 -2.52 -0.65
C ALA A 18 39.43 -1.58 -1.67
N PHE A 19 39.27 -0.27 -1.47
CA PHE A 19 40.25 0.71 -1.94
C PHE A 19 40.53 1.72 -0.83
N LEU A 20 41.75 1.60 -0.30
CA LEU A 20 42.48 2.66 0.40
C LEU A 20 42.79 3.77 -0.60
N THR A 21 42.60 5.03 -0.21
CA THR A 21 43.49 6.12 -0.60
C THR A 21 43.43 7.24 0.43
N THR A 22 44.61 7.43 1.03
CA THR A 22 45.10 8.55 1.83
C THR A 22 44.90 9.90 1.16
N VAL A 23 44.46 10.91 1.92
CA VAL A 23 45.10 12.25 1.95
C VAL A 23 45.01 12.82 3.36
N ASP A 24 46.19 13.01 3.94
CA ASP A 24 46.49 13.79 5.13
C ASP A 24 46.49 15.29 4.79
N SER A 25 45.91 16.14 5.63
CA SER A 25 46.57 17.40 5.99
C SER A 25 45.90 18.06 7.20
N ARG A 26 46.70 18.10 8.26
CA ARG A 26 46.52 18.88 9.49
C ARG A 26 46.28 20.37 9.20
N ARG A 27 45.44 21.00 10.03
CA ARG A 27 45.75 22.30 10.66
C ARG A 27 44.86 22.55 11.88
N SER A 28 45.52 22.44 13.03
CA SER A 28 45.13 22.97 14.32
C SER A 28 45.14 24.50 14.32
N LEU A 29 44.14 25.15 14.91
CA LEU A 29 44.27 26.48 15.51
C LEU A 29 43.25 26.64 16.65
N THR A 30 43.81 26.78 17.85
CA THR A 30 43.14 27.04 19.11
C THR A 30 43.31 28.52 19.42
N VAL A 31 42.24 29.30 19.62
CA VAL A 31 42.23 30.61 20.32
C VAL A 31 40.80 30.82 20.82
N ALA A 32 40.53 30.56 22.11
CA ALA A 32 40.54 31.50 23.24
C ALA A 32 39.43 32.58 23.17
N ALA A 33 38.50 32.47 24.13
CA ALA A 33 37.48 33.46 24.44
C ALA A 33 38.04 34.61 25.30
N PRO A 34 37.42 35.80 25.29
CA PRO A 34 37.56 36.74 26.37
C PRO A 34 36.38 36.67 27.34
N HIS A 35 36.73 36.78 28.61
CA HIS A 35 35.87 37.14 29.73
C HIS A 35 35.25 38.51 29.52
N ASP A 36 34.00 38.69 29.93
CA ASP A 36 33.60 39.95 30.53
C ASP A 36 32.59 39.74 31.67
N ALA A 37 32.85 40.44 32.76
CA ALA A 37 32.16 40.31 34.04
C ALA A 37 31.34 41.57 34.28
N SER A 38 30.02 41.45 34.41
CA SER A 38 29.28 42.46 35.17
C SER A 38 27.99 41.93 35.80
N SER A 39 27.77 42.41 37.03
CA SER A 39 26.50 42.48 37.76
C SER A 39 26.01 41.22 38.51
N ALA A 40 26.69 40.98 39.63
CA ALA A 40 26.11 40.34 40.79
C ALA A 40 24.96 41.18 41.38
N LYS A 41 23.71 40.94 40.96
CA LYS A 41 22.48 41.37 41.65
C LYS A 41 21.26 40.50 41.27
N ALA A 42 21.43 39.18 41.26
CA ALA A 42 20.32 38.23 41.03
C ALA A 42 20.37 36.95 41.90
N ARG A 43 21.24 36.91 42.92
CA ARG A 43 21.44 35.72 43.76
C ARG A 43 20.72 35.82 45.11
N ARG A 44 19.39 35.72 45.10
CA ARG A 44 18.62 35.29 46.31
C ARG A 44 17.19 34.78 46.05
N ARG A 45 16.75 34.64 44.79
CA ARG A 45 15.46 34.00 44.44
C ARG A 45 15.58 32.70 43.62
N ALA A 46 16.79 32.16 43.44
CA ALA A 46 17.05 31.01 42.56
C ALA A 46 17.56 29.74 43.29
N ARG A 47 17.23 29.55 44.57
CA ARG A 47 17.61 28.33 45.32
C ARG A 47 16.45 27.39 45.66
N THR A 48 15.20 27.84 45.54
CA THR A 48 14.01 26.99 45.71
C THR A 48 13.47 26.41 44.39
N SER A 49 13.91 26.91 43.24
CA SER A 49 13.48 26.43 41.92
C SER A 49 14.38 25.36 41.30
N PHE A 50 15.60 25.17 41.81
CA PHE A 50 16.55 24.17 41.28
C PHE A 50 16.41 22.77 41.89
N LEU A 51 15.85 22.63 43.10
CA LEU A 51 15.54 21.30 43.65
C LEU A 51 14.28 20.67 43.03
N LEU A 52 13.27 21.49 42.69
CA LEU A 52 12.07 21.02 42.00
C LEU A 52 12.32 20.72 40.51
N ALA A 53 13.20 21.47 39.84
CA ALA A 53 13.60 21.18 38.47
C ALA A 53 14.48 19.93 38.37
N ALA A 54 15.39 19.68 39.33
CA ALA A 54 16.22 18.48 39.34
C ALA A 54 15.43 17.19 39.64
N LEU A 55 14.40 17.24 40.50
CA LEU A 55 13.47 16.12 40.70
C LEU A 55 12.55 15.92 39.48
N ALA A 56 12.05 16.98 38.86
CA ALA A 56 11.22 16.86 37.65
C ALA A 56 12.00 16.32 36.45
N THR A 57 13.28 16.66 36.28
CA THR A 57 14.12 16.08 35.22
C THR A 57 14.50 14.63 35.50
N LEU A 58 14.61 14.21 36.76
CA LEU A 58 14.84 12.81 37.11
C LEU A 58 13.57 11.95 36.96
N SER A 59 12.38 12.54 37.19
CA SER A 59 11.08 11.89 36.93
C SER A 59 10.75 11.79 35.43
N LEU A 60 11.16 12.75 34.60
CA LEU A 60 10.97 12.68 33.14
C LEU A 60 11.98 11.77 32.43
N LEU A 61 13.14 11.50 33.01
CA LEU A 61 14.09 10.49 32.49
C LEU A 61 13.68 9.04 32.82
N LEU A 62 12.71 8.85 33.71
CA LEU A 62 12.15 7.54 34.08
C LEU A 62 10.80 7.22 33.41
N ALA A 63 10.17 8.18 32.73
CA ALA A 63 8.87 8.00 32.08
C ALA A 63 8.95 7.52 30.62
N GLY A 64 10.16 7.33 30.07
CA GLY A 64 10.39 6.96 28.67
C GLY A 64 11.13 5.64 28.45
N GLN A 65 11.42 4.88 29.50
CA GLN A 65 11.88 3.50 29.35
C GLN A 65 10.66 2.60 29.47
N ALA A 66 10.07 2.20 28.35
CA ALA A 66 9.28 0.98 28.31
C ALA A 66 10.15 -0.11 28.96
N ARG A 67 9.70 -0.64 30.11
CA ARG A 67 10.39 -1.74 30.77
C ARG A 67 10.52 -2.85 29.74
N ALA A 68 11.75 -3.20 29.38
CA ALA A 68 12.03 -4.45 28.69
C ALA A 68 11.55 -5.59 29.62
N GLY A 69 10.33 -6.07 29.40
CA GLY A 69 9.69 -7.08 30.26
C GLY A 69 8.16 -7.13 30.21
N GLU A 70 7.47 -6.04 29.88
CA GLU A 70 5.99 -6.06 29.76
C GLU A 70 5.61 -6.41 28.31
N GLY A 71 4.91 -7.54 28.13
CA GLY A 71 4.41 -7.97 26.82
C GLY A 71 3.28 -7.05 26.32
N TRP A 72 3.07 -6.99 25.01
CA TRP A 72 2.03 -6.14 24.42
C TRP A 72 0.62 -6.66 24.73
N ALA A 73 -0.19 -5.84 25.40
CA ALA A 73 -1.62 -6.08 25.57
C ALA A 73 -2.42 -5.27 24.52
N VAL A 74 -3.24 -5.94 23.72
CA VAL A 74 -4.09 -5.30 22.72
C VAL A 74 -5.53 -5.18 23.24
N ASN A 75 -6.19 -4.06 22.92
CA ASN A 75 -7.60 -3.84 23.21
C ASN A 75 -8.38 -3.74 21.90
N LEU A 76 -8.98 -4.85 21.46
CA LEU A 76 -9.73 -4.95 20.21
C LEU A 76 -11.15 -4.41 20.38
N LYS A 77 -11.58 -3.58 19.42
CA LYS A 77 -12.92 -2.99 19.38
C LYS A 77 -13.44 -2.97 17.95
N ALA A 78 -14.76 -2.84 17.83
CA ALA A 78 -15.36 -2.53 16.53
C ALA A 78 -14.91 -1.13 16.07
N ASP A 79 -14.54 -1.02 14.80
CA ASP A 79 -13.98 0.13 14.11
C ASP A 79 -14.37 0.04 12.63
N ALA A 80 -14.93 1.11 12.08
CA ALA A 80 -15.36 1.20 10.68
C ALA A 80 -14.20 0.96 9.68
N TYR A 81 -12.97 1.30 10.06
CA TYR A 81 -11.76 1.11 9.26
C TYR A 81 -11.02 -0.19 9.57
N GLY A 82 -11.47 -0.94 10.57
CA GLY A 82 -10.88 -2.22 10.95
C GLY A 82 -11.09 -3.32 9.91
N PRO A 83 -10.30 -4.41 9.98
CA PRO A 83 -10.40 -5.55 9.08
C PRO A 83 -11.74 -6.28 9.25
N GLN A 84 -12.46 -6.58 8.16
CA GLN A 84 -13.76 -7.28 8.25
C GLN A 84 -13.70 -8.61 9.01
N ARG A 85 -12.57 -9.33 8.89
CA ARG A 85 -12.26 -10.54 9.65
C ARG A 85 -10.76 -10.58 9.89
N PHE A 86 -10.35 -11.04 11.07
CA PHE A 86 -8.95 -11.16 11.44
C PHE A 86 -8.72 -12.25 12.48
N LEU A 87 -7.46 -12.66 12.63
CA LEU A 87 -7.01 -13.62 13.63
C LEU A 87 -6.37 -12.87 14.79
N ALA A 88 -6.58 -13.35 16.01
CA ALA A 88 -5.83 -12.87 17.17
C ALA A 88 -5.28 -14.05 17.96
N VAL A 89 -4.04 -13.93 18.44
CA VAL A 89 -3.37 -14.91 19.27
C VAL A 89 -3.03 -14.26 20.59
N ASP A 90 -3.62 -14.79 21.65
CA ASP A 90 -3.29 -14.45 23.02
C ASP A 90 -2.25 -15.43 23.54
N LYS A 91 -1.02 -14.96 23.74
CA LYS A 91 0.08 -15.79 24.22
C LYS A 91 -0.07 -16.14 25.70
N SER A 92 -0.65 -15.27 26.53
CA SER A 92 -0.78 -15.53 27.98
C SER A 92 -1.79 -16.65 28.26
N SER A 93 -2.92 -16.63 27.56
CA SER A 93 -4.01 -17.62 27.70
C SER A 93 -3.92 -18.75 26.68
N GLN A 94 -2.91 -18.74 25.80
CA GLN A 94 -2.70 -19.76 24.75
C GLN A 94 -3.97 -19.98 23.92
N THR A 95 -4.59 -18.87 23.52
CA THR A 95 -5.88 -18.87 22.83
C THR A 95 -5.75 -18.26 21.45
N PHE A 96 -6.31 -18.95 20.46
CA PHE A 96 -6.45 -18.49 19.09
C PHE A 96 -7.89 -18.08 18.83
N TRP A 97 -8.06 -16.84 18.37
CA TRP A 97 -9.35 -16.23 18.10
C TRP A 97 -9.53 -15.93 16.62
N ILE A 98 -10.78 -16.01 16.19
CA ILE A 98 -11.23 -15.41 14.93
C ILE A 98 -12.27 -14.36 15.27
N PHE A 99 -12.03 -13.15 14.81
CA PHE A 99 -12.94 -12.02 14.99
C PHE A 99 -13.55 -11.59 13.67
N GLU A 100 -14.81 -11.18 13.72
CA GLU A 100 -15.49 -10.44 12.65
C GLU A 100 -15.85 -9.04 13.11
N GLN A 101 -15.56 -8.07 12.24
CA GLN A 101 -15.89 -6.67 12.46
C GLN A 101 -17.37 -6.42 12.21
N LYS A 102 -18.15 -6.72 13.24
CA LYS A 102 -19.56 -6.37 13.36
C LYS A 102 -19.73 -5.26 14.39
N SER A 103 -20.93 -4.69 14.46
CA SER A 103 -21.34 -3.79 15.52
C SER A 103 -22.27 -4.56 16.46
N PRO A 104 -21.81 -5.07 17.60
CA PRO A 104 -20.45 -4.97 18.17
C PRO A 104 -19.46 -6.03 17.64
N LEU A 105 -18.17 -5.92 18.00
CA LEU A 105 -17.11 -6.86 17.62
C LEU A 105 -17.48 -8.27 18.05
N SER A 106 -17.33 -9.24 17.14
CA SER A 106 -17.81 -10.61 17.34
C SER A 106 -16.66 -11.61 17.31
N PRO A 107 -16.34 -12.31 18.43
CA PRO A 107 -15.47 -13.49 18.39
C PRO A 107 -16.27 -14.67 17.82
N VAL A 108 -16.00 -15.02 16.57
CA VAL A 108 -16.73 -16.10 15.88
C VAL A 108 -16.12 -17.48 16.11
N LYS A 109 -14.88 -17.54 16.61
CA LYS A 109 -14.22 -18.79 17.00
C LYS A 109 -13.21 -18.53 18.11
N GLN A 110 -13.15 -19.47 19.05
CA GLN A 110 -12.10 -19.59 20.06
C GLN A 110 -11.55 -21.00 19.99
N LEU A 111 -10.23 -21.13 19.91
CA LEU A 111 -9.51 -22.40 19.83
C LEU A 111 -8.34 -22.40 20.80
N PRO A 112 -8.01 -23.54 21.43
CA PRO A 112 -6.74 -23.66 22.13
C PRO A 112 -5.60 -23.61 21.10
N CYS A 113 -4.50 -22.96 21.47
CA CYS A 113 -3.27 -22.99 20.70
C CYS A 113 -2.08 -23.22 21.62
N THR A 114 -0.88 -23.30 21.04
CA THR A 114 0.35 -23.23 21.80
C THR A 114 1.34 -22.31 21.11
N THR A 115 2.06 -21.53 21.90
CA THR A 115 3.07 -20.56 21.44
C THR A 115 4.45 -20.93 21.97
N GLY A 116 5.41 -20.03 21.80
CA GLY A 116 6.79 -20.21 22.22
C GLY A 116 6.95 -20.59 23.69
N GLN A 117 7.99 -21.37 23.97
CA GLN A 117 8.38 -21.77 25.33
C GLN A 117 8.73 -20.57 26.22
N GLU A 118 9.28 -19.52 25.63
CA GLU A 118 9.77 -18.36 26.37
C GLU A 118 8.80 -17.17 26.27
N PRO A 119 8.59 -16.41 27.37
CA PRO A 119 7.73 -15.24 27.39
C PRO A 119 8.36 -14.02 26.68
N GLY A 120 7.51 -13.04 26.36
CA GLY A 120 7.88 -11.81 25.67
C GLY A 120 8.06 -11.98 24.16
N THR A 121 8.33 -10.87 23.46
CA THR A 121 8.44 -10.87 22.00
C THR A 121 9.75 -11.46 21.49
N LYS A 122 9.69 -12.10 20.33
CA LYS A 122 10.84 -12.62 19.61
C LYS A 122 11.84 -11.53 19.23
N TRP A 123 13.11 -11.79 19.51
CA TRP A 123 14.24 -10.88 19.25
C TRP A 123 15.31 -11.50 18.35
N LYS A 124 15.58 -12.81 18.47
CA LYS A 124 16.64 -13.48 17.71
C LYS A 124 16.29 -14.92 17.36
N GLU A 125 17.05 -15.50 16.44
CA GLU A 125 16.93 -16.93 16.14
C GLU A 125 17.22 -17.78 17.38
N GLY A 126 16.45 -18.86 17.57
CA GLY A 126 16.62 -19.78 18.68
C GLY A 126 16.22 -19.27 20.07
N ASP A 127 15.63 -18.08 20.20
CA ASP A 127 15.15 -17.56 21.49
C ASP A 127 13.84 -18.20 21.99
N LEU A 128 13.24 -19.09 21.19
CA LEU A 128 12.03 -19.84 21.51
C LEU A 128 10.78 -18.98 21.81
N LYS A 129 10.80 -17.71 21.37
CA LYS A 129 9.71 -16.76 21.59
C LYS A 129 8.82 -16.65 20.35
N THR A 130 7.52 -16.49 20.57
CA THR A 130 6.58 -16.06 19.54
C THR A 130 6.57 -14.54 19.46
N PRO A 131 6.67 -13.95 18.25
CA PRO A 131 6.72 -12.51 18.10
C PRO A 131 5.40 -11.82 18.45
N GLU A 132 5.46 -10.57 18.88
CA GLU A 132 4.28 -9.72 19.12
C GLU A 132 4.18 -8.64 18.03
N GLY A 133 2.98 -8.39 17.55
CA GLY A 133 2.69 -7.45 16.47
C GLY A 133 1.60 -7.93 15.50
N VAL A 134 1.50 -7.25 14.36
CA VAL A 134 0.60 -7.59 13.26
C VAL A 134 1.37 -8.29 12.15
N TYR A 135 0.91 -9.47 11.76
CA TYR A 135 1.51 -10.32 10.74
C TYR A 135 0.49 -10.71 9.66
N PHE A 136 0.99 -11.23 8.55
CA PHE A 136 0.19 -11.70 7.43
C PHE A 136 0.71 -13.04 6.94
N ILE A 137 -0.20 -13.88 6.50
CA ILE A 137 0.12 -15.19 5.93
C ILE A 137 0.73 -15.00 4.54
N LYS A 138 1.90 -15.59 4.31
CA LYS A 138 2.60 -15.56 3.02
C LYS A 138 2.34 -16.80 2.19
N GLN A 139 2.47 -17.99 2.79
CA GLN A 139 2.38 -19.26 2.07
C GLN A 139 1.62 -20.31 2.87
N ARG A 140 0.97 -21.21 2.14
CA ARG A 140 0.40 -22.46 2.67
C ARG A 140 1.33 -23.61 2.32
N ILE A 141 1.61 -24.48 3.29
CA ILE A 141 2.43 -25.68 3.17
C ILE A 141 1.57 -26.87 3.59
N ASN A 142 1.47 -27.88 2.73
CA ASN A 142 0.65 -29.08 2.95
C ASN A 142 1.38 -30.38 2.54
N GLY A 143 2.71 -30.36 2.54
CA GLY A 143 3.56 -31.50 2.21
C GLY A 143 4.99 -31.26 2.68
N GLY A 144 5.73 -32.34 2.92
CA GLY A 144 7.11 -32.28 3.41
C GLY A 144 7.26 -31.81 4.87
N LEU A 145 6.17 -31.82 5.64
CA LEU A 145 6.16 -31.47 7.05
C LEU A 145 6.44 -32.70 7.90
N ASP A 146 7.26 -32.55 8.94
CA ASP A 146 7.28 -33.53 10.04
C ASP A 146 5.92 -33.52 10.72
N PHE A 147 5.16 -34.60 10.53
CA PHE A 147 3.79 -34.69 11.02
C PHE A 147 3.71 -34.55 12.54
N SER A 148 4.68 -35.10 13.29
CA SER A 148 4.66 -35.02 14.74
C SER A 148 4.82 -33.57 15.22
N LEU A 149 5.64 -32.78 14.53
CA LEU A 149 5.94 -31.39 14.92
C LEU A 149 4.95 -30.37 14.34
N TYR A 150 4.55 -30.55 13.08
CA TYR A 150 3.81 -29.54 12.31
C TYR A 150 2.45 -30.01 11.79
N GLY A 151 2.09 -31.27 12.02
CA GLY A 151 0.86 -31.84 11.50
C GLY A 151 0.83 -31.87 9.97
N ASP A 152 -0.37 -31.76 9.41
CA ASP A 152 -0.60 -31.84 7.96
C ASP A 152 -0.53 -30.49 7.24
N LEU A 153 -0.61 -29.38 7.98
CA LEU A 153 -0.79 -28.03 7.43
C LEU A 153 0.04 -27.01 8.19
N ALA A 154 0.67 -26.10 7.45
CA ALA A 154 1.32 -24.92 7.99
C ALA A 154 1.08 -23.69 7.11
N PHE A 155 1.04 -22.52 7.73
CA PHE A 155 0.90 -21.22 7.11
C PHE A 155 2.04 -20.33 7.59
N THR A 156 2.90 -19.89 6.68
CA THR A 156 4.04 -19.05 7.03
C THR A 156 3.59 -17.62 7.28
N LEU A 157 4.10 -16.98 8.34
CA LEU A 157 3.89 -15.56 8.59
C LEU A 157 5.04 -14.74 8.02
N ASN A 158 4.76 -13.47 7.71
CA ASN A 158 5.76 -12.50 7.24
C ASN A 158 6.70 -11.99 8.35
N TYR A 159 7.02 -12.80 9.37
CA TYR A 159 8.04 -12.44 10.36
C TYR A 159 9.45 -12.70 9.80
N PRO A 160 10.41 -11.77 9.95
CA PRO A 160 10.24 -10.44 10.52
C PRO A 160 9.50 -9.51 9.56
N ASN A 161 8.50 -8.78 10.06
CA ASN A 161 7.83 -7.73 9.30
C ASN A 161 8.71 -6.46 9.27
N PRO A 162 8.35 -5.41 8.51
CA PRO A 162 9.13 -4.17 8.46
C PRO A 162 9.46 -3.53 9.81
N ILE A 163 8.55 -3.59 10.79
CA ILE A 163 8.76 -3.07 12.15
C ILE A 163 9.75 -3.93 12.92
N ASP A 164 9.68 -5.26 12.76
CA ASP A 164 10.66 -6.17 13.34
C ASP A 164 12.07 -5.88 12.82
N VAL A 165 12.20 -5.66 11.50
CA VAL A 165 13.48 -5.31 10.85
C VAL A 165 14.02 -3.97 11.37
N ILE A 166 13.17 -2.94 11.45
CA ILE A 166 13.54 -1.62 12.01
C ILE A 166 14.04 -1.75 13.45
N ASN A 167 13.38 -2.60 14.25
CA ASN A 167 13.76 -2.86 15.64
C ASN A 167 14.96 -3.82 15.79
N GLY A 168 15.59 -4.23 14.69
CA GLY A 168 16.75 -5.13 14.70
C GLY A 168 16.44 -6.56 15.14
N ARG A 169 15.16 -6.98 15.12
CA ARG A 169 14.75 -8.33 15.45
C ARG A 169 15.16 -9.29 14.33
N LYS A 170 15.61 -10.49 14.71
CA LYS A 170 16.17 -11.51 13.81
C LYS A 170 15.45 -12.85 13.93
N GLY A 171 15.80 -13.75 13.02
CA GLY A 171 15.22 -15.07 12.90
C GLY A 171 14.15 -15.11 11.82
N SER A 172 13.52 -16.27 11.67
CA SER A 172 12.52 -16.54 10.63
C SER A 172 11.67 -17.74 11.07
N GLY A 173 10.81 -18.25 10.17
CA GLY A 173 10.15 -19.54 10.38
C GLY A 173 9.01 -19.51 11.39
N ILE A 174 8.35 -18.37 11.58
CA ILE A 174 7.16 -18.27 12.44
C ILE A 174 5.93 -18.67 11.63
N TRP A 175 5.32 -19.79 11.98
CA TRP A 175 4.19 -20.37 11.26
C TRP A 175 2.98 -20.53 12.17
N ILE A 176 1.79 -20.54 11.56
CA ILE A 176 0.59 -21.13 12.14
C ILE A 176 0.49 -22.56 11.59
N HIS A 177 0.53 -23.59 12.43
CA HIS A 177 0.56 -24.97 11.94
C HIS A 177 -0.25 -25.94 12.80
N GLY A 178 -0.50 -27.13 12.28
CA GLY A 178 -1.14 -28.22 13.01
C GLY A 178 -0.16 -28.94 13.94
N ARG A 179 -0.58 -30.00 14.59
CA ARG A 179 0.31 -30.86 15.36
C ARG A 179 -0.20 -32.30 15.34
N GLY A 180 0.70 -33.25 15.11
CA GLY A 180 0.36 -34.68 15.11
C GLY A 180 0.10 -35.27 16.50
N LYS A 181 0.27 -34.48 17.57
CA LYS A 181 0.01 -34.84 18.96
C LYS A 181 -0.80 -33.73 19.63
N PRO A 182 -1.55 -34.02 20.72
CA PRO A 182 -2.23 -32.98 21.49
C PRO A 182 -1.29 -31.85 21.87
N ILE A 183 -1.78 -30.61 21.77
CA ILE A 183 -1.01 -29.43 22.13
C ILE A 183 -0.93 -29.26 23.64
N THR A 184 0.22 -28.78 24.10
CA THR A 184 0.47 -28.35 25.49
C THR A 184 0.84 -26.87 25.48
N PRO A 185 0.37 -26.04 26.44
CA PRO A 185 0.78 -24.64 26.58
C PRO A 185 2.29 -24.44 26.49
N ASN A 186 2.74 -23.40 25.78
CA ASN A 186 4.14 -22.95 25.71
C ASN A 186 5.14 -24.04 25.30
N GLU A 187 4.85 -24.82 24.27
CA GLU A 187 5.71 -25.93 23.86
C GLU A 187 6.44 -25.68 22.53
N SER A 188 6.02 -24.67 21.76
CA SER A 188 6.57 -24.42 20.43
C SER A 188 7.93 -23.71 20.52
N ARG A 189 8.69 -23.72 19.41
CA ARG A 189 9.94 -22.94 19.29
C ARG A 189 9.72 -21.49 18.84
N GLY A 190 8.47 -21.03 18.85
CA GLY A 190 8.05 -19.69 18.42
C GLY A 190 6.85 -19.68 17.46
N CYS A 191 6.49 -20.81 16.86
CA CYS A 191 5.28 -20.97 16.06
C CYS A 191 3.99 -20.86 16.90
N VAL A 192 2.86 -20.67 16.22
CA VAL A 192 1.53 -20.83 16.80
C VAL A 192 0.98 -22.17 16.32
N ALA A 193 0.94 -23.18 17.19
CA ALA A 193 0.43 -24.50 16.83
C ALA A 193 -1.01 -24.70 17.32
N LEU A 194 -1.82 -25.33 16.48
CA LEU A 194 -3.22 -25.71 16.73
C LEU A 194 -3.34 -27.24 16.66
N ASN A 195 -4.44 -27.80 17.17
CA ASN A 195 -4.73 -29.19 16.89
C ASN A 195 -5.00 -29.39 15.39
N ASN A 196 -4.64 -30.55 14.85
CA ASN A 196 -4.86 -30.86 13.43
C ASN A 196 -6.32 -30.67 12.95
N PRO A 197 -7.36 -31.10 13.71
CA PRO A 197 -8.75 -30.85 13.30
C PRO A 197 -9.07 -29.35 13.21
N ASP A 198 -8.56 -28.55 14.16
CA ASP A 198 -8.83 -27.12 14.23
C ASP A 198 -8.24 -26.39 13.02
N ILE A 199 -6.95 -26.58 12.73
CA ILE A 199 -6.32 -25.91 11.57
C ILE A 199 -6.92 -26.35 10.24
N LYS A 200 -7.37 -27.60 10.13
CA LYS A 200 -8.04 -28.11 8.93
C LYS A 200 -9.40 -27.45 8.70
N GLU A 201 -10.12 -27.12 9.77
CA GLU A 201 -11.34 -26.30 9.70
C GLU A 201 -11.02 -24.87 9.22
N LEU A 202 -9.87 -24.32 9.62
CA LEU A 202 -9.47 -22.95 9.26
C LEU A 202 -8.88 -22.83 7.85
N ASP A 203 -8.42 -23.93 7.25
CA ASP A 203 -7.70 -23.96 5.97
C ASP A 203 -8.34 -23.10 4.85
N PRO A 204 -9.66 -23.18 4.57
CA PRO A 204 -10.28 -22.37 3.51
C PRO A 204 -10.21 -20.86 3.77
N GLN A 205 -10.15 -20.45 5.04
CA GLN A 205 -10.09 -19.04 5.44
C GLN A 205 -8.65 -18.52 5.35
N LEU A 206 -7.68 -19.30 5.85
CA LEU A 206 -6.27 -18.95 5.89
C LEU A 206 -5.64 -18.94 4.48
N THR A 207 -6.11 -19.82 3.59
CA THR A 207 -5.64 -19.93 2.20
C THR A 207 -5.86 -18.65 1.38
N LYS A 208 -6.80 -17.77 1.78
CA LYS A 208 -7.04 -16.49 1.10
C LYS A 208 -5.90 -15.48 1.27
N ARG A 209 -5.00 -15.66 2.24
CA ARG A 209 -3.80 -14.83 2.50
C ARG A 209 -4.06 -13.32 2.71
N VAL A 210 -5.30 -12.95 3.01
CA VAL A 210 -5.72 -11.55 3.24
C VAL A 210 -5.94 -11.22 4.72
N LEU A 211 -5.99 -12.24 5.58
CA LEU A 211 -6.33 -12.06 6.99
C LEU A 211 -5.11 -11.55 7.77
N PRO A 212 -5.23 -10.41 8.47
CA PRO A 212 -4.22 -10.00 9.42
C PRO A 212 -4.25 -10.94 10.63
N VAL A 213 -3.05 -11.19 11.18
CA VAL A 213 -2.81 -12.02 12.35
C VAL A 213 -2.21 -11.13 13.43
N VAL A 214 -3.03 -10.77 14.42
CA VAL A 214 -2.60 -10.01 15.59
C VAL A 214 -2.05 -10.98 16.62
N ILE A 215 -0.78 -10.85 17.00
CA ILE A 215 -0.19 -11.68 18.07
C ILE A 215 0.19 -10.75 19.21
N ALA A 216 -0.42 -10.96 20.38
CA ALA A 216 -0.23 -10.15 21.57
C ALA A 216 0.09 -11.04 22.77
N ASN A 217 0.70 -10.44 23.80
CA ASN A 217 0.83 -11.11 25.08
C ASN A 217 -0.55 -11.36 25.69
N GLU A 218 -1.42 -10.34 25.65
CA GLU A 218 -2.80 -10.40 26.12
C GLU A 218 -3.74 -9.80 25.07
N VAL A 219 -4.89 -10.45 24.85
CA VAL A 219 -5.93 -9.97 23.95
C VAL A 219 -7.18 -9.64 24.76
N HIS A 220 -7.37 -8.34 24.99
CA HIS A 220 -8.61 -7.79 25.54
C HIS A 220 -9.51 -7.36 24.39
N TRP A 221 -10.82 -7.50 24.55
CA TRP A 221 -11.79 -7.04 23.56
C TRP A 221 -13.10 -6.65 24.23
N SER A 222 -13.86 -5.75 23.60
CA SER A 222 -15.16 -5.31 24.11
C SER A 222 -16.28 -5.43 23.08
N LYS A 223 -17.52 -5.54 23.59
CA LYS A 223 -18.75 -5.48 22.79
C LYS A 223 -19.31 -4.06 22.69
N ASP A 224 -18.46 -3.04 22.91
CA ASP A 224 -18.91 -1.66 22.81
C ASP A 224 -19.28 -1.33 21.36
N ASP A 225 -20.09 -0.28 21.19
CA ASP A 225 -20.41 0.23 19.87
C ASP A 225 -19.13 0.62 19.09
N PRO A 226 -19.17 0.55 17.74
CA PRO A 226 -18.02 0.86 16.92
C PRO A 226 -17.50 2.26 17.22
N VAL A 227 -16.25 2.33 17.65
CA VAL A 227 -15.53 3.59 17.80
C VAL A 227 -14.62 3.72 16.59
N VAL A 228 -14.79 4.79 15.83
CA VAL A 228 -13.82 5.16 14.81
C VAL A 228 -12.52 5.53 15.53
N SER A 229 -11.48 4.71 15.41
CA SER A 229 -10.16 5.08 15.90
C SER A 229 -9.71 6.33 15.15
N LYS A 230 -9.42 7.43 15.88
CA LYS A 230 -8.90 8.65 15.27
C LYS A 230 -7.61 8.37 14.48
N GLU A 231 -6.75 7.52 15.03
CA GLU A 231 -5.50 7.14 14.36
C GLU A 231 -5.75 6.19 13.18
N GLY A 232 -6.71 5.27 13.32
CA GLY A 232 -7.14 4.40 12.22
C GLY A 232 -7.67 5.21 11.03
N GLN A 233 -8.52 6.20 11.29
CA GLN A 233 -9.01 7.15 10.29
C GLN A 233 -7.87 7.97 9.68
N GLU A 234 -6.93 8.46 10.49
CA GLU A 234 -5.76 9.23 10.06
C GLU A 234 -4.91 8.44 9.05
N VAL A 235 -4.56 7.18 9.35
CA VAL A 235 -3.72 6.36 8.44
C VAL A 235 -4.46 5.91 7.19
N VAL A 236 -5.78 5.69 7.25
CA VAL A 236 -6.59 5.43 6.06
C VAL A 236 -6.64 6.66 5.16
N ALA A 237 -6.88 7.85 5.72
CA ALA A 237 -6.87 9.10 4.96
C ALA A 237 -5.49 9.36 4.34
N ALA A 238 -4.40 9.16 5.09
CA ALA A 238 -3.04 9.29 4.58
C ALA A 238 -2.74 8.29 3.45
N THR A 239 -3.26 7.06 3.54
CA THR A 239 -3.14 6.04 2.47
C THR A 239 -3.85 6.48 1.18
N LEU A 240 -5.04 7.07 1.28
CA LEU A 240 -5.77 7.60 0.13
C LEU A 240 -5.02 8.75 -0.55
N GLU A 241 -4.46 9.68 0.23
CA GLU A 241 -3.67 10.79 -0.32
C GLU A 241 -2.32 10.33 -0.90
N TRP A 242 -1.68 9.33 -0.29
CA TRP A 242 -0.49 8.68 -0.83
C TRP A 242 -0.74 8.08 -2.23
N ALA A 243 -1.86 7.37 -2.42
CA ALA A 243 -2.21 6.79 -3.72
C ALA A 243 -2.53 7.85 -4.78
N LYS A 244 -3.19 8.94 -4.39
CA LYS A 244 -3.43 10.10 -5.28
C LYS A 244 -2.12 10.77 -5.67
N ALA A 245 -1.23 11.02 -4.72
CA ALA A 245 0.08 11.62 -4.99
C ALA A 245 0.91 10.75 -5.94
N TRP A 246 0.85 9.43 -5.79
CA TRP A 246 1.50 8.50 -6.71
C TRP A 246 0.89 8.55 -8.13
N SER A 247 -0.44 8.49 -8.25
CA SER A 247 -1.14 8.60 -9.55
C SER A 247 -0.82 9.92 -10.26
N ARG A 248 -0.75 11.01 -9.50
CA ARG A 248 -0.39 12.35 -10.01
C ARG A 248 1.10 12.51 -10.31
N LYS A 249 1.92 11.51 -10.04
CA LYS A 249 3.38 11.58 -10.20
C LYS A 249 3.98 12.75 -9.42
N SER A 250 3.41 13.06 -8.25
CA SER A 250 3.73 14.24 -7.45
C SER A 250 4.91 13.98 -6.49
N GLU A 251 5.76 14.99 -6.31
CA GLU A 251 6.83 14.97 -5.28
C GLU A 251 6.29 14.74 -3.86
N ALA A 252 5.05 15.15 -3.59
CA ALA A 252 4.39 14.92 -2.31
C ALA A 252 4.32 13.43 -1.93
N PHE A 253 4.38 12.53 -2.92
CA PHE A 253 4.44 11.07 -2.70
C PHE A 253 5.57 10.67 -1.74
N PHE A 254 6.73 11.32 -1.85
CA PHE A 254 7.90 10.97 -1.04
C PHE A 254 7.78 11.48 0.40
N ALA A 255 7.01 12.54 0.64
CA ALA A 255 6.82 13.12 1.97
C ALA A 255 6.03 12.22 2.94
N PHE A 256 5.34 11.20 2.41
CA PHE A 256 4.68 10.17 3.23
C PHE A 256 5.65 9.18 3.85
N HIS A 257 6.94 9.17 3.51
CA HIS A 257 7.88 8.14 3.94
C HIS A 257 8.93 8.68 4.90
N ASP A 258 9.27 7.89 5.91
CA ASP A 258 10.47 8.10 6.73
C ASP A 258 11.69 7.53 6.01
N ALA A 259 12.56 8.40 5.50
CA ALA A 259 13.69 7.98 4.68
C ALA A 259 14.64 6.99 5.39
N GLN A 260 14.89 7.19 6.70
CA GLN A 260 15.83 6.36 7.44
C GLN A 260 15.24 4.99 7.72
N LYS A 261 14.04 4.95 8.31
CA LYS A 261 13.38 3.68 8.67
C LYS A 261 12.96 2.88 7.44
N PHE A 262 12.54 3.56 6.36
CA PHE A 262 12.31 2.92 5.08
C PHE A 262 13.55 2.21 4.57
N SER A 263 14.71 2.88 4.60
CA SER A 263 15.96 2.28 4.11
C SER A 263 16.34 1.02 4.89
N VAL A 264 16.09 1.02 6.20
CA VAL A 264 16.33 -0.14 7.06
C VAL A 264 15.36 -1.27 6.74
N SER A 265 14.06 -0.98 6.65
CA SER A 265 13.04 -2.02 6.46
C SER A 265 13.03 -2.65 5.07
N THR A 266 13.42 -1.90 4.04
CA THR A 266 13.48 -2.41 2.65
C THR A 266 14.85 -2.95 2.28
N GLY A 267 15.90 -2.58 3.02
CA GLY A 267 17.29 -2.89 2.67
C GLY A 267 17.84 -2.08 1.49
N GLU A 268 17.13 -1.03 1.05
CA GLU A 268 17.54 -0.14 -0.05
C GLU A 268 17.57 1.33 0.43
N PRO A 269 18.63 2.10 0.16
CA PRO A 269 18.64 3.54 0.45
C PRO A 269 17.43 4.25 -0.16
N PHE A 270 16.71 5.03 0.65
CA PHE A 270 15.50 5.75 0.22
C PHE A 270 15.74 6.67 -0.98
N GLU A 271 16.94 7.23 -1.11
CA GLU A 271 17.33 8.06 -2.25
C GLU A 271 17.35 7.31 -3.58
N ASN A 272 17.69 6.02 -3.58
CA ASN A 272 17.65 5.18 -4.78
C ASN A 272 16.20 4.94 -5.18
N PHE A 273 15.35 4.55 -4.22
CA PHE A 273 13.91 4.41 -4.42
C PHE A 273 13.28 5.71 -4.98
N ARG A 274 13.62 6.85 -4.36
CA ARG A 274 13.15 8.17 -4.79
C ARG A 274 13.60 8.52 -6.20
N GLY A 275 14.89 8.35 -6.49
CA GLY A 275 15.47 8.59 -7.81
C GLY A 275 14.82 7.74 -8.90
N HIS A 276 14.66 6.44 -8.65
CA HIS A 276 14.01 5.51 -9.56
C HIS A 276 12.54 5.90 -9.83
N LYS A 277 11.77 6.23 -8.78
CA LYS A 277 10.37 6.67 -8.95
C LYS A 277 10.27 8.00 -9.70
N ARG A 278 11.15 8.97 -9.45
CA ARG A 278 11.21 10.23 -10.23
C ARG A 278 11.50 9.99 -11.71
N GLN A 279 12.40 9.07 -12.04
CA GLN A 279 12.66 8.70 -13.44
C GLN A 279 11.40 8.11 -14.10
N LEU A 280 10.68 7.23 -13.39
CA LEU A 280 9.40 6.71 -13.87
C LEU A 280 8.35 7.81 -14.03
N PHE A 281 8.26 8.75 -13.09
CA PHE A 281 7.32 9.88 -13.14
C PHE A 281 7.56 10.79 -14.34
N ALA A 282 8.83 11.01 -14.69
CA ALA A 282 9.22 11.80 -15.87
C ALA A 282 8.99 11.05 -17.19
N LYS A 283 9.25 9.74 -17.23
CA LYS A 283 9.18 8.92 -18.45
C LYS A 283 7.76 8.52 -18.83
N LEU A 284 6.93 8.16 -17.85
CA LEU A 284 5.60 7.63 -18.11
C LEU A 284 4.60 8.77 -18.36
N PRO A 285 3.80 8.72 -19.44
CA PRO A 285 2.82 9.78 -19.72
C PRO A 285 1.75 9.85 -18.63
N TRP A 286 1.37 8.70 -18.07
CA TRP A 286 0.44 8.62 -16.95
C TRP A 286 0.75 7.40 -16.06
N ILE A 287 0.33 7.52 -14.80
CA ILE A 287 0.27 6.45 -13.81
C ILE A 287 -1.13 6.53 -13.20
N HIS A 288 -1.81 5.39 -13.05
CA HIS A 288 -3.07 5.34 -12.34
C HIS A 288 -3.01 4.25 -11.27
N VAL A 289 -3.22 4.64 -10.02
CA VAL A 289 -3.22 3.76 -8.86
C VAL A 289 -4.63 3.73 -8.27
N LEU A 290 -5.33 2.63 -8.49
CA LEU A 290 -6.57 2.34 -7.80
C LEU A 290 -6.24 1.54 -6.54
N ILE A 291 -6.80 1.97 -5.41
CA ILE A 291 -6.77 1.19 -4.17
C ILE A 291 -8.20 0.87 -3.74
N ASP A 292 -8.40 -0.34 -3.23
CA ASP A 292 -9.69 -0.91 -2.86
C ASP A 292 -9.65 -1.47 -1.44
N ASP A 293 -10.76 -1.29 -0.72
CA ASP A 293 -10.96 -1.79 0.64
C ASP A 293 -9.81 -1.48 1.61
N VAL A 294 -9.50 -0.19 1.81
CA VAL A 294 -8.43 0.23 2.72
C VAL A 294 -8.83 -0.03 4.17
N ARG A 295 -8.10 -0.96 4.81
CA ARG A 295 -8.28 -1.35 6.21
C ARG A 295 -7.05 -1.00 7.04
N ALA A 296 -7.25 -0.75 8.33
CA ALA A 296 -6.20 -0.42 9.28
C ALA A 296 -6.21 -1.38 10.47
N VAL A 297 -5.01 -1.83 10.89
CA VAL A 297 -4.81 -2.71 12.04
C VAL A 297 -3.77 -2.08 12.96
N GLN A 298 -4.08 -1.99 14.25
CA GLN A 298 -3.18 -1.44 15.26
C GLN A 298 -2.15 -2.50 15.69
N GLY A 299 -0.87 -2.12 15.69
CA GLY A 299 0.21 -2.83 16.37
C GLY A 299 0.62 -2.14 17.68
N PRO A 300 1.69 -2.61 18.36
CA PRO A 300 2.17 -2.02 19.62
C PRO A 300 2.43 -0.51 19.57
N ASP A 301 3.23 -0.05 18.59
CA ASP A 301 3.68 1.34 18.43
C ASP A 301 3.55 1.82 16.97
N TYR A 302 2.72 1.13 16.19
CA TYR A 302 2.54 1.37 14.76
C TYR A 302 1.14 0.98 14.30
N TRP A 303 0.79 1.40 13.09
CA TRP A 303 -0.40 0.96 12.37
C TRP A 303 0.00 0.28 11.07
N VAL A 304 -0.80 -0.68 10.60
CA VAL A 304 -0.66 -1.24 9.26
C VAL A 304 -1.92 -0.96 8.48
N THR A 305 -1.81 -0.26 7.35
CA THR A 305 -2.89 -0.28 6.36
C THR A 305 -2.65 -1.38 5.36
N TYR A 306 -3.70 -2.10 4.97
CA TYR A 306 -3.65 -3.09 3.90
C TYR A 306 -4.86 -2.94 2.98
N PHE A 307 -4.63 -3.12 1.68
CA PHE A 307 -5.61 -2.83 0.64
C PHE A 307 -5.28 -3.57 -0.65
N GLY A 308 -6.30 -3.80 -1.48
CA GLY A 308 -6.10 -4.18 -2.86
C GLY A 308 -5.54 -2.99 -3.65
N GLN A 309 -4.53 -3.22 -4.48
CA GLN A 309 -3.92 -2.19 -5.31
C GLN A 309 -3.90 -2.67 -6.76
N LEU A 310 -4.44 -1.86 -7.66
CA LEU A 310 -4.20 -1.97 -9.10
C LEU A 310 -3.35 -0.78 -9.55
N TYR A 311 -2.16 -1.05 -10.04
CA TYR A 311 -1.29 -0.07 -10.68
C TYR A 311 -1.40 -0.24 -12.20
N ARG A 312 -1.60 0.87 -12.91
CA ARG A 312 -1.62 0.90 -14.38
C ARG A 312 -0.73 2.01 -14.92
N SER A 313 -0.11 1.71 -16.06
CA SER A 313 0.63 2.61 -16.94
C SER A 313 0.57 2.03 -18.37
N PRO A 314 0.97 2.77 -19.42
CA PRO A 314 0.99 2.26 -20.80
C PRO A 314 1.77 0.94 -20.99
N THR A 315 2.76 0.70 -20.14
CA THR A 315 3.70 -0.42 -20.28
C THR A 315 3.52 -1.51 -19.22
N LEU A 316 2.66 -1.30 -18.22
CA LEU A 316 2.53 -2.21 -17.09
C LEU A 316 1.16 -2.10 -16.43
N SER A 317 0.53 -3.25 -16.20
CA SER A 317 -0.59 -3.45 -15.28
C SER A 317 -0.13 -4.44 -14.21
N SER A 318 -0.34 -4.14 -12.94
CA SER A 318 -0.02 -5.06 -11.84
C SER A 318 -1.05 -4.94 -10.73
N GLU A 319 -1.43 -6.08 -10.16
CA GLU A 319 -2.46 -6.18 -9.13
C GLU A 319 -1.94 -6.98 -7.93
N GLY A 320 -2.31 -6.56 -6.72
CA GLY A 320 -2.00 -7.31 -5.52
C GLY A 320 -2.46 -6.64 -4.25
N ILE A 321 -2.05 -7.20 -3.12
CA ILE A 321 -2.30 -6.63 -1.79
C ILE A 321 -1.06 -5.84 -1.40
N LYS A 322 -1.25 -4.55 -1.13
CA LYS A 322 -0.21 -3.71 -0.54
C LYS A 322 -0.47 -3.50 0.93
N ARG A 323 0.62 -3.42 1.70
CA ARG A 323 0.64 -3.14 3.13
C ARG A 323 1.60 -1.99 3.39
N LEU A 324 1.15 -0.98 4.13
CA LEU A 324 1.96 0.17 4.54
C LEU A 324 2.04 0.19 6.07
N TYR A 325 3.25 0.27 6.60
CA TYR A 325 3.51 0.31 8.04
C TYR A 325 3.78 1.76 8.44
N TRP A 326 2.97 2.27 9.37
CA TRP A 326 2.92 3.68 9.76
C TRP A 326 3.39 3.84 11.21
N GLN A 327 4.29 4.80 11.44
CA GLN A 327 4.64 5.26 12.78
C GLN A 327 4.55 6.79 12.84
N ARG A 328 4.34 7.32 14.05
CA ARG A 328 4.50 8.76 14.26
C ARG A 328 5.98 9.12 14.20
N ASN A 329 6.31 10.18 13.46
CA ASN A 329 7.64 10.77 13.46
C ASN A 329 7.81 11.77 14.62
N ALA A 330 8.98 12.44 14.70
CA ALA A 330 9.28 13.41 15.75
C ALA A 330 8.33 14.62 15.77
N GLU A 331 7.72 14.97 14.63
CA GLU A 331 6.70 16.03 14.53
C GLU A 331 5.27 15.53 14.79
N GLY A 332 5.11 14.26 15.18
CA GLY A 332 3.81 13.65 15.47
C GLY A 332 3.00 13.23 14.25
N ARG A 333 3.56 13.34 13.03
CA ARG A 333 2.88 12.95 11.79
C ARG A 333 3.00 11.44 11.53
N MET A 334 1.95 10.82 11.03
CA MET A 334 2.00 9.45 10.52
C MET A 334 2.83 9.38 9.23
N VAL A 335 3.88 8.57 9.24
CA VAL A 335 4.75 8.33 8.09
C VAL A 335 4.96 6.85 7.86
N ILE A 336 5.08 6.46 6.59
CA ILE A 336 5.39 5.11 6.13
C ILE A 336 6.85 4.80 6.48
N VAL A 337 7.05 3.84 7.35
CA VAL A 337 8.38 3.35 7.75
C VAL A 337 8.77 2.07 7.03
N GLY A 338 7.82 1.40 6.40
CA GLY A 338 8.04 0.20 5.61
C GLY A 338 6.82 -0.23 4.82
N MET A 339 7.02 -1.13 3.86
CA MET A 339 5.97 -1.61 2.97
C MET A 339 6.14 -3.09 2.70
N ASP A 340 5.04 -3.76 2.39
CA ASP A 340 5.03 -5.13 1.86
C ASP A 340 4.03 -5.20 0.69
N TYR A 341 4.34 -6.04 -0.30
CA TYR A 341 3.49 -6.25 -1.47
C TYR A 341 3.41 -7.74 -1.77
N ASP A 342 2.20 -8.21 -2.00
CA ASP A 342 1.90 -9.59 -2.36
C ASP A 342 1.10 -9.57 -3.67
N GLU A 343 1.74 -10.03 -4.75
CA GLU A 343 1.12 -10.06 -6.06
C GLU A 343 0.06 -11.15 -6.10
N THR A 344 -1.19 -10.75 -6.36
CA THR A 344 -2.33 -11.66 -6.32
C THR A 344 -3.48 -11.09 -7.14
N THR A 345 -4.25 -11.98 -7.76
CA THR A 345 -5.40 -11.60 -8.58
C THR A 345 -6.62 -11.36 -7.71
N LEU A 346 -7.12 -10.12 -7.68
CA LEU A 346 -8.29 -9.70 -6.89
C LEU A 346 -9.47 -9.25 -7.77
N GLY A 347 -9.29 -9.27 -9.10
CA GLY A 347 -10.33 -8.84 -10.05
C GLY A 347 -10.58 -7.33 -10.05
N LEU A 348 -9.63 -6.53 -9.59
CA LEU A 348 -9.68 -5.07 -9.53
C LEU A 348 -9.71 -4.43 -10.91
N GLU A 349 -9.29 -5.13 -11.96
CA GLU A 349 -9.41 -4.66 -13.34
C GLU A 349 -10.88 -4.39 -13.73
N THR A 350 -11.81 -5.26 -13.33
CA THR A 350 -13.24 -5.05 -13.54
C THR A 350 -13.75 -3.86 -12.72
N LYS A 351 -13.39 -3.81 -11.42
CA LYS A 351 -13.75 -2.69 -10.54
C LYS A 351 -13.20 -1.36 -11.03
N TYR A 352 -12.03 -1.37 -11.66
CA TYR A 352 -11.40 -0.20 -12.25
C TYR A 352 -12.28 0.38 -13.35
N VAL A 353 -12.71 -0.45 -14.32
CA VAL A 353 -13.57 0.00 -15.42
C VAL A 353 -14.88 0.56 -14.87
N GLU A 354 -15.48 -0.08 -13.88
CA GLU A 354 -16.70 0.41 -13.23
C GLU A 354 -16.49 1.75 -12.53
N ARG A 355 -15.35 1.92 -11.83
CA ARG A 355 -15.01 3.13 -11.09
C ARG A 355 -14.81 4.33 -12.02
N VAL A 356 -14.11 4.15 -13.13
CA VAL A 356 -13.76 5.25 -14.05
C VAL A 356 -14.84 5.51 -15.11
N ARG A 357 -15.78 4.58 -15.31
CA ARG A 357 -16.84 4.68 -16.32
C ARG A 357 -17.58 6.03 -16.28
N PRO A 358 -18.03 6.56 -15.13
CA PRO A 358 -18.77 7.83 -15.11
C PRO A 358 -17.93 9.01 -15.63
N GLU A 359 -16.64 9.04 -15.33
CA GLU A 359 -15.72 10.08 -15.78
C GLU A 359 -15.44 9.96 -17.28
N VAL A 360 -15.15 8.75 -17.75
CA VAL A 360 -14.92 8.46 -19.17
C VAL A 360 -16.17 8.79 -20.00
N LEU A 361 -17.35 8.41 -19.52
CA LEU A 361 -18.63 8.72 -20.18
C LEU A 361 -18.85 10.23 -20.31
N LYS A 362 -18.55 10.99 -19.25
CA LYS A 362 -18.63 12.46 -19.27
C LYS A 362 -17.74 13.06 -20.35
N VAL A 363 -16.52 12.52 -20.54
CA VAL A 363 -15.60 12.97 -21.58
C VAL A 363 -16.12 12.61 -22.98
N VAL A 364 -16.60 11.39 -23.18
CA VAL A 364 -17.18 10.96 -24.47
C VAL A 364 -18.39 11.81 -24.85
N GLU A 365 -19.27 12.14 -23.90
CA GLU A 365 -20.43 12.98 -24.20
C GLU A 365 -20.04 14.43 -24.51
N ALA A 366 -19.09 15.01 -23.78
CA ALA A 366 -18.58 16.35 -24.06
C ALA A 366 -17.90 16.42 -25.44
N TRP A 367 -17.12 15.39 -25.79
CA TRP A 367 -16.52 15.22 -27.12
C TRP A 367 -17.57 15.14 -28.22
N ARG A 368 -18.62 14.33 -28.03
CA ARG A 368 -19.73 14.18 -28.97
C ARG A 368 -20.44 15.51 -29.23
N GLN A 369 -20.69 16.29 -28.18
CA GLN A 369 -21.31 17.61 -28.29
C GLN A 369 -20.42 18.61 -29.04
N ALA A 370 -19.12 18.61 -28.78
CA ALA A 370 -18.17 19.45 -29.51
C ALA A 370 -18.11 19.08 -31.00
N TRP A 371 -18.15 17.78 -31.30
CA TRP A 371 -18.26 17.28 -32.66
C TRP A 371 -19.57 17.74 -33.32
N GLU A 372 -20.72 17.54 -32.70
CA GLU A 372 -22.02 17.96 -33.26
C GLU A 372 -22.11 19.46 -33.54
N LYS A 373 -21.47 20.29 -32.70
CA LYS A 373 -21.38 21.74 -32.90
C LYS A 373 -20.48 22.14 -34.08
N GLY A 374 -19.64 21.23 -34.58
CA GLY A 374 -18.67 21.51 -35.65
C GLY A 374 -17.57 22.49 -35.23
N LYS A 375 -17.34 22.70 -33.93
CA LYS A 375 -16.30 23.61 -33.42
C LYS A 375 -14.99 22.83 -33.28
N VAL A 376 -14.15 22.89 -34.32
CA VAL A 376 -12.88 22.16 -34.36
C VAL A 376 -12.00 22.49 -33.15
N ALA A 377 -11.94 23.75 -32.74
CA ALA A 377 -11.14 24.20 -31.59
C ALA A 377 -11.52 23.51 -30.27
N ASP A 378 -12.81 23.25 -30.05
CA ASP A 378 -13.32 22.56 -28.85
C ASP A 378 -13.14 21.04 -28.98
N TYR A 379 -13.41 20.49 -30.18
CA TYR A 379 -13.33 19.06 -30.46
C TYR A 379 -11.92 18.48 -30.26
N VAL A 380 -10.89 19.22 -30.67
CA VAL A 380 -9.50 18.71 -30.60
C VAL A 380 -8.94 18.68 -29.18
N GLN A 381 -9.56 19.39 -28.22
CA GLN A 381 -9.13 19.39 -26.81
C GLN A 381 -9.29 18.01 -26.15
N PHE A 382 -10.17 17.16 -26.70
CA PHE A 382 -10.41 15.83 -26.18
C PHE A 382 -9.38 14.79 -26.62
N TYR A 383 -8.49 15.11 -27.56
CA TYR A 383 -7.46 14.18 -28.04
C TYR A 383 -6.15 14.41 -27.31
N ALA A 384 -5.36 13.38 -27.06
CA ALA A 384 -3.97 13.55 -26.64
C ALA A 384 -3.10 14.14 -27.76
N ASP A 385 -1.96 14.74 -27.42
CA ASP A 385 -1.06 15.36 -28.41
C ASP A 385 -0.58 14.34 -29.46
N ASN A 386 -0.34 13.10 -29.04
CA ASN A 386 0.09 11.97 -29.87
C ASN A 386 -1.06 11.05 -30.31
N ALA A 387 -2.32 11.51 -30.21
CA ALA A 387 -3.47 10.66 -30.52
C ALA A 387 -3.52 10.21 -31.98
N THR A 388 -4.11 9.05 -32.24
CA THR A 388 -4.33 8.52 -33.59
C THR A 388 -5.82 8.52 -33.94
N GLN A 389 -6.16 8.89 -35.18
CA GLN A 389 -7.53 8.82 -35.72
C GLN A 389 -7.49 8.20 -37.13
N GLY A 390 -7.70 6.89 -37.22
CA GLY A 390 -7.40 6.11 -38.41
C GLY A 390 -5.93 6.31 -38.83
N ASP A 391 -5.69 6.72 -40.07
CA ASP A 391 -4.31 6.95 -40.57
C ASP A 391 -3.67 8.27 -40.06
N ARG A 392 -4.40 9.11 -39.34
CA ARG A 392 -3.92 10.43 -38.90
C ARG A 392 -3.22 10.31 -37.55
N LYS A 393 -1.98 10.81 -37.48
CA LYS A 393 -1.17 10.79 -36.26
C LYS A 393 -0.97 12.20 -35.70
N GLY A 394 -1.31 12.37 -34.43
CA GLY A 394 -1.15 13.60 -33.66
C GLY A 394 -2.37 14.53 -33.73
N ARG A 395 -2.60 15.25 -32.63
CA ARG A 395 -3.72 16.19 -32.48
C ARG A 395 -3.77 17.24 -33.60
N ALA A 396 -2.61 17.71 -34.07
CA ALA A 396 -2.52 18.69 -35.15
C ALA A 396 -3.07 18.15 -36.48
N ALA A 397 -2.70 16.93 -36.89
CA ALA A 397 -3.20 16.32 -38.11
C ALA A 397 -4.72 16.06 -38.05
N ILE A 398 -5.22 15.68 -36.87
CA ILE A 398 -6.66 15.52 -36.62
C ILE A 398 -7.37 16.87 -36.79
N ARG A 399 -6.85 17.93 -36.16
CA ARG A 399 -7.37 19.30 -36.27
C ARG A 399 -7.46 19.75 -37.72
N ASP A 400 -6.35 19.69 -38.44
CA ASP A 400 -6.24 20.25 -39.79
C ASP A 400 -7.20 19.53 -40.76
N HIS A 401 -7.33 18.21 -40.62
CA HIS A 401 -8.31 17.43 -41.37
C HIS A 401 -9.75 17.86 -41.06
N LYS A 402 -10.12 18.02 -39.77
CA LYS A 402 -11.49 18.43 -39.42
C LYS A 402 -11.78 19.88 -39.82
N GLN A 403 -10.79 20.76 -39.78
CA GLN A 403 -10.89 22.14 -40.26
C GLN A 403 -11.26 22.20 -41.75
N GLN A 404 -10.69 21.30 -42.57
CA GLN A 404 -11.00 21.20 -43.99
C GLN A 404 -12.36 20.53 -44.24
N LEU A 405 -12.71 19.53 -43.43
CA LEU A 405 -13.95 18.76 -43.61
C LEU A 405 -15.20 19.54 -43.18
N TRP A 406 -15.14 20.29 -42.08
CA TRP A 406 -16.30 20.96 -41.48
C TRP A 406 -16.51 22.38 -42.01
N THR A 407 -16.34 22.59 -43.31
CA THR A 407 -16.58 23.88 -43.97
C THR A 407 -17.98 23.94 -44.57
N GLY A 408 -18.73 25.01 -44.29
CA GLY A 408 -20.03 25.29 -44.92
C GLY A 408 -21.05 24.18 -44.67
N ALA A 409 -21.61 23.63 -45.76
CA ALA A 409 -22.65 22.60 -45.70
C ALA A 409 -22.13 21.21 -45.29
N LYS A 410 -20.81 20.96 -45.32
CA LYS A 410 -20.22 19.68 -44.87
C LYS A 410 -20.08 19.58 -43.35
N ALA A 411 -20.36 20.67 -42.62
CA ALA A 411 -20.30 20.67 -41.17
C ALA A 411 -21.32 19.67 -40.56
N PRO A 412 -21.03 19.13 -39.36
CA PRO A 412 -21.94 18.25 -38.65
C PRO A 412 -23.30 18.91 -38.39
N LYS A 413 -24.35 18.09 -38.46
CA LYS A 413 -25.73 18.43 -38.08
C LYS A 413 -26.22 17.56 -36.93
N LYS A 414 -25.86 16.26 -36.94
CA LYS A 414 -26.26 15.30 -35.92
C LYS A 414 -25.11 14.35 -35.63
N VAL A 415 -24.85 14.09 -34.35
CA VAL A 415 -23.93 13.05 -33.89
C VAL A 415 -24.58 12.31 -32.73
N ALA A 416 -24.88 11.02 -32.89
CA ALA A 416 -25.36 10.18 -31.81
C ALA A 416 -24.36 9.07 -31.48
N ALA A 417 -24.29 8.72 -30.19
CA ALA A 417 -23.53 7.59 -29.69
C ALA A 417 -24.47 6.72 -28.83
N ARG A 418 -24.63 5.45 -29.19
CA ARG A 418 -25.55 4.50 -28.56
C ARG A 418 -24.86 3.18 -28.23
N ASP A 419 -25.44 2.40 -27.32
CA ASP A 419 -24.99 1.05 -26.98
C ASP A 419 -23.52 0.98 -26.54
N MET A 420 -23.10 1.95 -25.71
CA MET A 420 -21.72 2.05 -25.23
C MET A 420 -21.32 0.86 -24.37
N LYS A 421 -20.18 0.25 -24.70
CA LYS A 421 -19.51 -0.80 -23.93
C LYS A 421 -18.14 -0.32 -23.51
N PHE A 422 -17.74 -0.69 -22.29
CA PHE A 422 -16.48 -0.27 -21.68
C PHE A 422 -15.66 -1.50 -21.34
N SER A 423 -14.40 -1.50 -21.75
CA SER A 423 -13.43 -2.56 -21.46
C SER A 423 -12.04 -1.97 -21.26
N LEU A 424 -11.11 -2.77 -20.74
CA LEU A 424 -9.73 -2.35 -20.60
C LEU A 424 -9.01 -2.33 -21.95
N ALA A 425 -8.16 -1.33 -22.13
CA ALA A 425 -7.16 -1.26 -23.19
C ALA A 425 -5.80 -0.97 -22.58
N GLN A 426 -4.71 -1.29 -23.28
CA GLN A 426 -3.34 -1.06 -22.80
C GLN A 426 -3.13 0.41 -22.38
N ASP A 427 -3.53 1.35 -23.24
CA ASP A 427 -3.36 2.80 -22.99
C ASP A 427 -4.52 3.46 -22.23
N GLY A 428 -5.43 2.68 -21.63
CA GLY A 428 -6.50 3.21 -20.79
C GLY A 428 -7.77 2.37 -20.75
N VAL A 429 -8.88 2.94 -21.22
CA VAL A 429 -10.21 2.32 -21.30
C VAL A 429 -10.71 2.40 -22.74
N LEU A 430 -11.10 1.26 -23.30
CA LEU A 430 -11.77 1.19 -24.59
C LEU A 430 -13.27 1.43 -24.41
N VAL A 431 -13.81 2.35 -25.21
CA VAL A 431 -15.24 2.63 -25.33
C VAL A 431 -15.67 2.28 -26.75
N GLU A 432 -16.52 1.27 -26.88
CA GLU A 432 -17.11 0.85 -28.15
C GLU A 432 -18.58 1.23 -28.21
N PHE A 433 -19.03 1.83 -29.31
CA PHE A 433 -20.43 2.26 -29.44
C PHE A 433 -20.88 2.34 -30.89
N VAL A 434 -22.20 2.41 -31.10
CA VAL A 434 -22.81 2.69 -32.40
C VAL A 434 -22.87 4.19 -32.61
N GLN A 435 -22.18 4.66 -33.65
CA GLN A 435 -22.23 6.05 -34.12
C GLN A 435 -23.34 6.20 -35.17
N GLU A 436 -24.08 7.30 -35.09
CA GLU A 436 -24.90 7.81 -36.20
C GLU A 436 -24.51 9.26 -36.47
N TYR A 437 -24.15 9.57 -37.72
CA TYR A 437 -23.72 10.89 -38.16
C TYR A 437 -24.62 11.42 -39.28
N ALA A 438 -24.85 12.73 -39.29
CA ALA A 438 -25.34 13.44 -40.46
C ALA A 438 -24.68 14.83 -40.56
N SER A 439 -24.28 15.22 -41.76
CA SER A 439 -23.84 16.58 -42.12
C SER A 439 -25.01 17.45 -42.57
N ARG A 440 -24.77 18.76 -42.70
CA ARG A 440 -25.80 19.73 -43.11
C ARG A 440 -26.20 19.61 -44.58
N ASP A 441 -25.33 19.07 -45.43
CA ASP A 441 -25.58 18.75 -46.85
C ASP A 441 -26.28 17.39 -47.06
N GLY A 442 -26.61 16.67 -45.96
CA GLY A 442 -27.43 15.47 -46.01
C GLY A 442 -26.67 14.15 -46.11
N VAL A 443 -25.34 14.16 -46.14
CA VAL A 443 -24.55 12.94 -46.01
C VAL A 443 -24.76 12.35 -44.62
N ALA A 444 -25.02 11.04 -44.55
CA ALA A 444 -25.20 10.32 -43.30
C ALA A 444 -24.41 9.02 -43.29
N ASP A 445 -23.90 8.65 -42.13
CA ASP A 445 -23.27 7.36 -41.90
C ASP A 445 -23.70 6.74 -40.58
N LYS A 446 -23.55 5.41 -40.52
CA LYS A 446 -23.77 4.60 -39.34
C LYS A 446 -22.67 3.57 -39.26
N GLY A 447 -22.04 3.44 -38.10
CA GLY A 447 -20.89 2.56 -37.94
C GLY A 447 -20.55 2.28 -36.49
N ARG A 448 -19.61 1.38 -36.28
CA ARG A 448 -19.05 1.07 -34.97
C ARG A 448 -17.87 1.99 -34.73
N LYS A 449 -17.89 2.69 -33.61
CA LYS A 449 -16.80 3.54 -33.13
C LYS A 449 -16.06 2.86 -32.00
N LYS A 450 -14.74 3.04 -31.98
CA LYS A 450 -13.86 2.65 -30.88
C LYS A 450 -13.06 3.87 -30.44
N LEU A 451 -13.08 4.19 -29.14
CA LEU A 451 -12.24 5.21 -28.54
C LEU A 451 -11.41 4.58 -27.42
N VAL A 452 -10.09 4.73 -27.46
CA VAL A 452 -9.24 4.43 -26.31
C VAL A 452 -9.00 5.73 -25.54
N LEU A 453 -9.55 5.84 -24.33
CA LEU A 453 -9.35 6.99 -23.45
C LEU A 453 -8.28 6.67 -22.41
N GLY A 454 -7.21 7.45 -22.43
CA GLY A 454 -6.08 7.35 -21.49
C GLY A 454 -6.15 8.45 -20.41
N PRO A 455 -5.68 8.17 -19.18
CA PRO A 455 -5.58 9.18 -18.14
C PRO A 455 -4.65 10.34 -18.53
N SER A 456 -5.03 11.57 -18.19
CA SER A 456 -4.22 12.77 -18.39
C SER A 456 -4.52 13.81 -17.32
N GLY A 457 -3.56 14.06 -16.43
CA GLY A 457 -3.79 14.87 -15.22
C GLY A 457 -4.89 14.25 -14.35
N ASP A 458 -5.89 15.04 -13.96
CA ASP A 458 -7.10 14.58 -13.25
C ASP A 458 -8.24 14.21 -14.23
N GLY A 459 -7.98 14.06 -15.53
CA GLY A 459 -8.98 13.80 -16.56
C GLY A 459 -8.59 12.69 -17.54
N TRP A 460 -9.28 12.67 -18.69
CA TRP A 460 -9.11 11.65 -19.72
C TRP A 460 -9.03 12.29 -21.10
N LEU A 461 -8.17 11.75 -21.96
CA LEU A 461 -8.03 12.15 -23.36
C LEU A 461 -8.11 10.92 -24.26
N ILE A 462 -8.64 11.12 -25.46
CA ILE A 462 -8.67 10.13 -26.53
C ILE A 462 -7.25 9.93 -27.06
N MET A 463 -6.73 8.72 -26.88
CA MET A 463 -5.42 8.28 -27.37
C MET A 463 -5.54 7.67 -28.77
N ASP A 464 -6.64 6.95 -29.02
CA ASP A 464 -6.89 6.28 -30.28
C ASP A 464 -8.38 6.34 -30.62
N GLU A 465 -8.67 6.58 -31.90
CA GLU A 465 -10.01 6.54 -32.46
C GLU A 465 -10.01 5.74 -33.76
N ASP A 466 -10.93 4.78 -33.82
CA ASP A 466 -11.21 3.99 -35.00
C ASP A 466 -12.72 3.96 -35.30
N TRP A 467 -13.06 3.79 -36.57
CA TRP A 467 -14.43 3.68 -37.06
C TRP A 467 -14.52 2.66 -38.19
N SER A 468 -15.53 1.80 -38.12
CA SER A 468 -15.87 0.87 -39.20
C SER A 468 -17.35 0.93 -39.54
N LYS A 469 -17.67 0.78 -40.82
CA LYS A 469 -19.06 0.75 -41.30
C LYS A 469 -19.79 -0.48 -40.74
N LEU A 470 -21.04 -0.29 -40.32
CA LEU A 470 -21.95 -1.37 -39.89
C LEU A 470 -22.74 -1.96 -41.05
#